data_AF-A0A5D3WNU6-F1
#
_entry.id   AF-A0A5D3WNU6-F1
#
_cell.length_a   1.000
_cell.length_b   1.000
_cell.length_c   1.000
_cell.angle_alpha   90.00
_cell.angle_beta   90.00
_cell.angle_gamma   90.00
#
_symmetry.space_group_name_H-M   'P 1'
#
loop_
_entity.id
_entity.type
_entity.pdbx_description
1 polymer ?
#
loop_
_entity_poly.entity_id
_entity_poly.type
_entity_poly.pdbx_seq_one_letter_code
_entity_poly.pdbx_strand_id
1 'polypeptide(L)' 'MQTIKTATFEALIALAEEQPEGGYIFRLDGEEYRIEDVLEISRIAEKHGYIVIY' A
#
# COMPACT_ATOMS: atom_id res chain seq x y z
N MET A 1 17.19 6.64 16.44
CA MET A 1 17.28 5.80 15.23
C MET A 1 16.02 6.07 14.42
N GLN A 2 16.14 6.61 13.21
CA GLN A 2 14.98 6.65 12.30
C GLN A 2 14.75 5.21 11.83
N THR A 3 13.61 4.62 12.20
CA THR A 3 13.21 3.31 11.69
C THR A 3 12.87 3.49 10.22
N ILE A 4 13.75 3.02 9.33
CA ILE A 4 13.43 2.91 7.91
C ILE A 4 12.33 1.85 7.81
N LYS A 5 11.12 2.25 7.39
CA LYS A 5 10.03 1.31 7.17
C LYS A 5 10.26 0.66 5.81
N THR A 6 10.62 -0.61 5.77
CA THR A 6 10.74 -1.37 4.51
C THR A 6 9.55 -2.30 4.38
N ALA A 7 8.97 -2.40 3.18
CA ALA A 7 7.90 -3.34 2.88
C ALA A 7 8.08 -3.89 1.46
N THR A 8 7.78 -5.17 1.26
CA THR A 8 7.73 -5.74 -0.09
C THR A 8 6.42 -5.34 -0.76
N PHE A 9 6.45 -5.16 -2.08
CA PHE A 9 5.26 -4.82 -2.84
C PHE A 9 4.17 -5.89 -2.68
N GLU A 10 4.55 -7.17 -2.67
CA GLU A 10 3.63 -8.28 -2.40
C GLU A 10 2.95 -8.19 -1.03
N ALA A 11 3.70 -7.80 0.02
CA ALA A 11 3.13 -7.62 1.35
C ALA A 11 2.13 -6.46 1.38
N LEU A 12 2.40 -5.38 0.64
CA LEU A 12 1.48 -4.24 0.54
C LEU A 12 0.23 -4.59 -0.28
N ILE A 13 0.36 -5.37 -1.37
CA ILE A 13 -0.79 -5.89 -2.11
C ILE A 13 -1.65 -6.79 -1.23
N ALA A 14 -1.04 -7.61 -0.36
CA ALA A 14 -1.79 -8.45 0.57
C ALA A 14 -2.63 -7.66 1.58
N LEU A 15 -2.36 -6.36 1.78
CA LEU A 15 -3.17 -5.45 2.59
C LEU A 15 -4.29 -4.77 1.80
N ALA A 16 -4.29 -4.90 0.47
CA ALA A 16 -5.32 -4.35 -0.39
C ALA A 16 -6.48 -5.35 -0.56
N GLU A 17 -7.69 -4.88 -0.29
CA GLU A 17 -8.92 -5.66 -0.38
C GLU A 17 -9.66 -5.30 -1.68
N GLU A 18 -9.75 -6.24 -2.62
CA GLU A 18 -10.50 -6.05 -3.86
C GLU A 18 -11.99 -5.78 -3.56
N GLN A 19 -12.55 -4.78 -4.24
CA GLN A 19 -13.94 -4.37 -4.05
C GLN A 19 -14.85 -4.95 -5.13
N PRO A 20 -16.09 -5.33 -4.77
CA PRO A 20 -17.06 -5.91 -5.72
C PRO A 20 -17.50 -4.94 -6.81
N GLU A 21 -17.36 -3.63 -6.59
CA GLU A 21 -17.65 -2.55 -7.53
C GLU A 21 -16.47 -2.23 -8.48
N GLY A 22 -15.33 -2.91 -8.31
CA GLY A 22 -14.07 -2.65 -9.00
C GLY A 22 -13.09 -1.85 -8.14
N GLY A 23 -11.79 -2.05 -8.36
CA GLY A 23 -10.72 -1.42 -7.59
C GLY A 23 -10.40 -2.14 -6.26
N TYR A 24 -9.63 -1.48 -5.41
CA TYR A 24 -9.09 -2.01 -4.16
C TYR A 24 -9.18 -0.99 -3.02
N ILE A 25 -9.37 -1.50 -1.81
CA ILE A 25 -9.22 -0.75 -0.56
C ILE A 25 -7.89 -1.13 0.07
N PHE A 26 -6.92 -0.22 0.03
CA PHE A 26 -5.62 -0.39 0.66
C PHE A 26 -5.58 0.32 2.01
N ARG A 27 -5.22 -0.41 3.07
CA ARG A 27 -5.10 0.15 4.42
C ARG A 27 -3.65 0.19 4.87
N LEU A 28 -3.15 1.38 5.21
CA LEU A 28 -1.77 1.59 5.65
C LEU A 28 -1.71 2.55 6.85
N ASP A 29 -1.01 2.15 7.91
CA ASP A 29 -0.83 2.96 9.14
C ASP A 29 -2.15 3.50 9.76
N GLY A 30 -3.27 2.80 9.52
CA GLY A 30 -4.60 3.17 10.02
C GLY A 30 -5.39 4.11 9.09
N GLU A 31 -4.81 4.51 7.94
CA GLU A 31 -5.50 5.22 6.88
C GLU A 31 -6.02 4.24 5.81
N GLU A 32 -7.17 4.56 5.23
CA GLU A 32 -7.80 3.79 4.16
C GLU A 32 -7.72 4.56 2.85
N TYR A 33 -7.24 3.90 1.80
CA TYR A 33 -7.09 4.43 0.46
C TYR A 33 -7.90 3.59 -0.52
N ARG A 34 -8.76 4.25 -1.29
CA ARG A 34 -9.46 3.63 -2.42
C ARG A 34 -8.62 3.86 -3.66
N ILE A 35 -8.17 2.79 -4.27
CA ILE A 35 -7.32 2.79 -5.46
C ILE A 35 -7.96 1.94 -6.54
N GLU A 36 -7.72 2.28 -7.79
CA GLU A 36 -8.22 1.48 -8.92
C GLU A 36 -7.16 0.46 -9.35
N ASP A 37 -5.88 0.77 -9.13
CA ASP A 37 -4.74 -0.04 -9.52
C ASP A 37 -3.83 -0.34 -8.33
N VAL A 38 -3.41 -1.60 -8.17
CA VAL A 38 -2.46 -2.05 -7.15
C VAL A 38 -1.09 -1.35 -7.27
N LEU A 39 -0.74 -0.81 -8.43
CA LEU A 39 0.48 -0.01 -8.61
C LEU A 39 0.43 1.33 -7.86
N GLU A 40 -0.75 1.80 -7.45
CA GLU A 40 -0.87 3.00 -6.60
C GLU A 40 -0.40 2.74 -5.16
N ILE A 41 -0.43 1.47 -4.72
CA ILE A 41 0.01 1.05 -3.39
C ILE A 41 1.46 1.45 -3.14
N SER A 42 2.35 1.28 -4.12
CA SER A 42 3.77 1.63 -3.96
C SER A 42 3.94 3.13 -3.72
N ARG A 43 3.23 3.96 -4.47
CA ARG A 43 3.25 5.43 -4.31
C ARG A 43 2.71 5.87 -2.96
N ILE A 44 1.65 5.22 -2.47
CA ILE A 44 1.07 5.52 -1.15
C ILE A 44 2.07 5.13 -0.05
N ALA A 45 2.66 3.93 -0.14
CA ALA A 45 3.67 3.47 0.80
C ALA A 45 4.90 4.39 0.83
N GLU A 46 5.42 4.81 -0.33
CA GLU A 46 6.53 5.77 -0.43
C GLU A 46 6.21 7.12 0.21
N LYS A 47 4.98 7.63 0.04
CA LYS A 47 4.53 8.86 0.73
C LYS A 47 4.50 8.72 2.26
N HIS A 48 4.23 7.53 2.75
CA HIS A 48 4.29 7.18 4.18
C HIS A 48 5.71 6.92 4.68
N GLY A 49 6.72 7.08 3.82
CA GLY A 49 8.13 6.85 4.15
C GLY A 49 8.52 5.38 4.11
N TYR A 50 7.73 4.52 3.47
CA TYR A 50 8.13 3.14 3.22
C TYR A 50 9.06 3.07 2.00
N ILE A 51 10.12 2.27 2.12
CA ILE A 51 10.90 1.84 0.98
C ILE A 51 10.26 0.56 0.45
N VAL A 52 9.71 0.64 -0.76
CA VAL A 52 9.07 -0.49 -1.43
C VAL A 52 10.12 -1.34 -2.13
N ILE A 53 10.13 -2.63 -1.81
CA ILE A 53 11.00 -3.63 -2.43
C ILE A 53 10.16 -4.47 -3.40
N TYR A 54 10.64 -4.60 -4.63
CA TYR A 54 10.01 -5.38 -5.71
C TYR A 54 10.55 -6.80 -5.78
#